data_AF-A0AA41ND54-F1
#
_entry.id   AF-A0AA41ND54-F1
#
_cell.length_a   1.000
_cell.length_b   1.000
_cell.length_c   1.000
_cell.angle_alpha   90.00
_cell.angle_beta   90.00
_cell.angle_gamma   90.00
#
_symmetry.space_group_name_H-M   'P 1'
#
loop_
_entity.id
_entity.type
_entity.pdbx_description
1 polymer ?
#
loop_
_entity_poly.entity_id
_entity_poly.type
_entity_poly.pdbx_seq_one_letter_code
_entity_poly.pdbx_strand_id
1 'polypeptide(L)'
;MEPGNFSDFPASWWTWCSALSCPTRESFMPYMLSFIYIFIFLISMIANTVVVWMNIQAKTTGYDRHYYILNLAIMDLWVVLTIPVWVVSPVQHNQWPMGELTCKVTHLIFSINFFGSIFFLICTSVDHYLSITYFTSTSSHRKKIVCCILCVLVWLLAFCVSVPDTYYLKSITSASNNETYCWSFYPEHSIKKWLIMELVSVVLGFTIPFYIIGVFYLMFTRAIMVSGDQEKHSS
;
A
#
# COMPACT_ATOMS: atom_id res chain seq x y z
N MET A 1 12.43 -35.71 37.36
CA MET A 1 11.60 -35.55 36.14
C MET A 1 12.56 -35.18 35.03
N GLU A 2 13.11 -36.19 34.37
CA GLU A 2 13.99 -36.04 33.21
C GLU A 2 13.15 -35.90 31.94
N PRO A 3 13.58 -35.10 30.95
CA PRO A 3 12.87 -34.97 29.68
C PRO A 3 13.07 -36.26 28.86
N GLY A 4 11.95 -36.88 28.49
CA GLY A 4 11.91 -38.14 27.74
C GLY A 4 12.55 -38.02 26.36
N ASN A 5 13.41 -38.99 26.06
CA ASN A 5 14.12 -39.15 24.80
C ASN A 5 13.11 -39.38 23.65
N PHE A 6 13.23 -38.63 22.57
CA PHE A 6 12.24 -38.56 21.46
C PHE A 6 12.26 -39.78 20.52
N SER A 7 13.01 -40.83 20.86
CA SER A 7 13.32 -41.97 20.00
C SER A 7 12.31 -43.13 20.05
N ASP A 8 11.34 -43.10 20.97
CA ASP A 8 10.46 -44.25 21.24
C ASP A 8 9.11 -44.22 20.49
N PHE A 9 8.92 -43.28 19.56
CA PHE A 9 7.68 -43.24 18.77
C PHE A 9 7.71 -44.28 17.63
N PRO A 10 6.62 -45.07 17.43
CA PRO A 10 6.55 -46.07 16.37
C PRO A 10 6.78 -45.45 14.98
N ALA A 11 7.43 -46.20 14.07
CA ALA A 11 7.73 -45.77 12.69
C ALA A 11 6.52 -45.19 11.92
N SER A 12 5.31 -45.62 12.27
CA SER A 12 4.06 -45.06 11.75
C SER A 12 3.87 -43.60 12.13
N TRP A 13 4.16 -43.16 13.35
CA TRP A 13 3.99 -41.76 13.73
C TRP A 13 4.91 -40.83 12.94
N TRP A 14 6.10 -41.29 12.56
CA TRP A 14 6.99 -40.57 11.65
C TRP A 14 6.41 -40.45 10.24
N THR A 15 5.80 -41.50 9.69
CA THR A 15 5.13 -41.41 8.38
C THR A 15 3.86 -40.56 8.42
N TRP A 16 3.12 -40.55 9.53
CA TRP A 16 1.96 -39.67 9.71
C TRP A 16 2.38 -38.20 9.94
N CYS A 17 3.45 -37.91 10.68
CA CYS A 17 4.05 -36.56 10.75
C CYS A 17 4.61 -36.11 9.40
N SER A 18 5.20 -37.02 8.62
CA SER A 18 5.68 -36.73 7.26
C SER A 18 4.53 -36.52 6.27
N ALA A 19 3.38 -37.17 6.49
CA ALA A 19 2.15 -36.94 5.72
C ALA A 19 1.38 -35.70 6.17
N LEU A 20 1.53 -35.29 7.43
CA LEU A 20 1.03 -34.02 7.99
C LEU A 20 1.96 -32.83 7.68
N SER A 21 3.18 -33.10 7.22
CA SER A 21 3.96 -32.14 6.43
C SER A 21 3.33 -32.08 5.03
N CYS A 22 2.32 -31.22 4.85
CA CYS A 22 1.74 -30.95 3.53
C CYS A 22 2.85 -30.58 2.52
N PRO A 23 3.21 -31.45 1.56
CA PRO A 23 4.26 -31.15 0.59
C PRO A 23 3.78 -30.14 -0.48
N THR A 24 2.50 -29.77 -0.45
CA THR A 24 1.87 -28.86 -1.41
C THR A 24 1.94 -27.39 -0.99
N ARG A 25 2.37 -27.07 0.25
CA ARG A 25 2.34 -25.69 0.77
C ARG A 25 3.58 -24.86 0.42
N GLU A 26 4.74 -25.49 0.34
CA GLU A 26 6.04 -24.81 0.11
C GLU A 26 6.18 -24.26 -1.31
N SER A 27 5.63 -24.95 -2.32
CA SER A 27 5.76 -24.53 -3.74
C SER A 27 4.55 -23.73 -4.23
N PHE A 28 3.34 -24.02 -3.77
CA PHE A 28 2.12 -23.40 -4.31
C PHE A 28 2.00 -21.90 -4.00
N MET A 29 2.38 -21.50 -2.77
CA MET A 29 2.27 -20.11 -2.34
C MET A 29 3.10 -19.11 -3.16
N PRO A 30 4.40 -19.34 -3.44
CA PRO A 30 5.18 -18.41 -4.23
C PRO A 30 4.69 -18.30 -5.68
N TYR A 31 4.24 -19.40 -6.31
CA TYR A 31 3.68 -19.37 -7.66
C TYR A 31 2.35 -18.60 -7.73
N MET A 32 1.45 -18.83 -6.77
CA MET A 32 0.19 -18.10 -6.69
C MET A 32 0.41 -16.60 -6.47
N LEU A 33 1.33 -16.24 -5.56
CA LEU A 33 1.66 -14.85 -5.27
C LEU A 33 2.28 -14.15 -6.49
N SER A 34 3.18 -14.84 -7.19
CA SER A 34 3.77 -14.34 -8.45
C SER A 34 2.71 -14.12 -9.53
N PHE A 35 1.77 -15.05 -9.70
CA PHE A 35 0.66 -14.92 -10.65
C PHE A 35 -0.23 -13.72 -10.31
N ILE A 36 -0.59 -13.56 -9.03
CA ILE A 36 -1.39 -12.43 -8.55
C ILE A 36 -0.68 -11.10 -8.83
N TYR A 37 0.61 -10.99 -8.54
CA TYR A 37 1.38 -9.77 -8.82
C TYR A 37 1.44 -9.43 -10.30
N ILE A 38 1.66 -10.41 -11.18
CA ILE A 38 1.64 -10.18 -12.64
C ILE A 38 0.25 -9.72 -13.10
N PHE A 39 -0.81 -10.34 -12.58
CA PHE A 39 -2.19 -9.98 -12.90
C PHE A 39 -2.53 -8.55 -12.46
N ILE A 40 -2.19 -8.20 -11.21
CA ILE A 40 -2.35 -6.82 -10.69
C ILE A 40 -1.55 -5.85 -11.53
N PHE A 41 -0.31 -6.18 -11.88
CA PHE A 41 0.53 -5.34 -12.73
C PHE A 41 -0.14 -5.01 -14.06
N LEU A 42 -0.63 -6.03 -14.79
CA LEU A 42 -1.24 -5.84 -16.10
C LEU A 42 -2.53 -5.01 -16.02
N ILE A 43 -3.43 -5.37 -15.09
CA ILE A 43 -4.71 -4.67 -14.94
C ILE A 43 -4.49 -3.23 -14.52
N SER A 44 -3.66 -3.00 -13.50
CA SER A 44 -3.44 -1.66 -12.99
C SER A 44 -2.67 -0.78 -13.98
N MET A 45 -1.74 -1.34 -14.77
CA MET A 45 -1.11 -0.61 -15.86
C MET A 45 -2.15 -0.14 -16.89
N ILE A 46 -2.99 -1.05 -17.39
CA ILE A 46 -3.98 -0.73 -18.41
C ILE A 46 -5.00 0.28 -17.86
N ALA A 47 -5.58 0.00 -16.70
CA ALA A 47 -6.62 0.84 -16.10
C ALA A 47 -6.10 2.27 -15.84
N ASN A 48 -4.97 2.42 -15.15
CA ASN A 48 -4.44 3.74 -14.80
C ASN A 48 -3.91 4.50 -16.02
N THR A 49 -3.34 3.81 -17.01
CA THR A 49 -2.93 4.46 -18.27
C THR A 49 -4.13 5.01 -19.03
N VAL A 50 -5.24 4.27 -19.09
CA VAL A 50 -6.49 4.74 -19.71
C VAL A 50 -7.03 5.96 -18.96
N VAL A 51 -7.01 5.95 -17.62
CA VAL A 51 -7.45 7.10 -16.81
C VAL A 51 -6.62 8.35 -17.11
N VAL A 52 -5.29 8.21 -17.18
CA VAL A 52 -4.39 9.31 -17.56
C VAL A 52 -4.68 9.79 -18.97
N TRP A 53 -4.79 8.88 -19.94
CA TRP A 53 -5.06 9.20 -21.34
C TRP A 53 -6.37 9.98 -21.51
N MET A 54 -7.46 9.50 -20.89
CA MET A 54 -8.77 10.15 -20.96
C MET A 54 -8.75 11.54 -20.29
N ASN A 55 -8.07 11.68 -19.15
CA ASN A 55 -7.92 12.98 -18.48
C ASN A 55 -7.06 13.97 -19.25
N ILE A 56 -6.05 13.49 -20.00
CA ILE A 56 -5.25 14.33 -20.89
C ILE A 56 -6.10 14.74 -22.10
N GLN A 57 -6.89 13.83 -22.68
CA GLN A 57 -7.77 14.16 -23.80
C GLN A 57 -8.88 15.15 -23.42
N ALA A 58 -9.37 15.12 -22.18
CA ALA A 58 -10.30 16.14 -21.67
C ALA A 58 -9.76 17.57 -21.83
N LYS A 59 -8.42 17.77 -21.78
CA LYS A 59 -7.75 19.05 -22.09
C LYS A 59 -8.05 19.56 -23.49
N THR A 60 -8.12 18.66 -24.46
CA THR A 60 -8.25 18.95 -25.89
C THR A 60 -9.72 19.13 -26.27
N THR A 61 -10.61 18.39 -25.62
CA THR A 61 -12.03 18.32 -25.99
C THR A 61 -12.91 19.30 -25.20
N GLY A 62 -12.34 20.08 -24.27
CA GLY A 62 -13.07 21.12 -23.52
C GLY A 62 -13.88 20.62 -22.32
N TYR A 63 -13.68 19.36 -21.89
CA TYR A 63 -14.27 18.82 -20.68
C TYR A 63 -13.46 19.22 -19.43
N ASP A 64 -14.12 19.22 -18.27
CA ASP A 64 -13.48 19.51 -17.00
C ASP A 64 -12.42 18.46 -16.64
N ARG A 65 -11.21 18.91 -16.31
CA ARG A 65 -10.13 18.02 -15.87
C ARG A 65 -10.25 17.72 -14.39
N HIS A 66 -10.22 16.43 -14.04
CA HIS A 66 -10.14 15.97 -12.67
C HIS A 66 -8.68 15.82 -12.21
N TYR A 67 -8.08 16.91 -11.73
CA TYR A 67 -6.66 16.95 -11.30
C TYR A 67 -6.32 15.91 -10.21
N TYR A 68 -7.24 15.65 -9.28
CA TYR A 68 -7.04 14.65 -8.22
C TYR A 68 -6.98 13.23 -8.78
N ILE A 69 -7.89 12.88 -9.70
CA ILE A 69 -7.93 11.57 -10.37
C ILE A 69 -6.66 11.35 -11.20
N LEU A 70 -6.16 12.41 -11.86
CA LEU A 70 -4.90 12.32 -12.61
C LEU A 70 -3.70 12.02 -11.69
N ASN A 71 -3.59 12.71 -10.54
CA ASN A 71 -2.50 12.46 -9.60
C ASN A 71 -2.61 11.08 -8.93
N LEU A 72 -3.83 10.63 -8.62
CA LEU A 72 -4.11 9.28 -8.15
C LEU A 72 -3.59 8.23 -9.14
N ALA A 73 -3.96 8.36 -10.42
CA ALA A 73 -3.50 7.43 -11.46
C ALA A 73 -1.97 7.47 -11.66
N ILE A 74 -1.33 8.63 -11.52
CA ILE A 74 0.14 8.75 -11.58
C ILE A 74 0.79 7.99 -10.42
N MET A 75 0.27 8.12 -9.20
CA MET A 75 0.76 7.36 -8.06
C MET A 75 0.58 5.85 -8.26
N ASP A 76 -0.57 5.43 -8.77
CA ASP A 76 -0.85 4.01 -9.02
C ASP A 76 0.09 3.44 -10.09
N LEU A 77 0.43 4.21 -11.13
CA LEU A 77 1.44 3.80 -12.10
C LEU A 77 2.83 3.66 -11.46
N TRP A 78 3.23 4.58 -10.57
CA TRP A 78 4.51 4.49 -9.88
C TRP A 78 4.65 3.24 -9.03
N VAL A 79 3.62 2.88 -8.24
CA VAL A 79 3.68 1.65 -7.43
C VAL A 79 3.64 0.41 -8.31
N VAL A 80 2.84 0.41 -9.37
CA VAL A 80 2.74 -0.74 -10.29
C VAL A 80 4.07 -1.01 -10.98
N LEU A 81 4.84 0.02 -11.33
CA LEU A 81 6.20 -0.15 -11.87
C LEU A 81 7.16 -0.82 -10.89
N THR A 82 6.88 -0.80 -9.58
CA THR A 82 7.69 -1.52 -8.59
C THR A 82 7.33 -3.00 -8.48
N ILE A 83 6.11 -3.41 -8.86
CA ILE A 83 5.61 -4.79 -8.71
C ILE A 83 6.56 -5.85 -9.32
N PRO A 84 7.16 -5.66 -10.50
CA PRO A 84 8.12 -6.63 -11.05
C PRO A 84 9.32 -6.88 -10.13
N VAL A 85 9.74 -5.88 -9.37
CA VAL A 85 10.82 -6.01 -8.37
C VAL A 85 10.35 -6.85 -7.18
N TRP A 86 9.09 -6.68 -6.75
CA TRP A 86 8.49 -7.48 -5.68
C TRP A 86 8.30 -8.95 -6.05
N VAL A 87 8.04 -9.26 -7.33
CA VAL A 87 7.92 -10.65 -7.85
C VAL A 87 9.21 -11.44 -7.70
N VAL A 88 10.38 -10.78 -7.68
CA VAL A 88 11.67 -11.47 -7.48
C VAL A 88 11.72 -12.18 -6.14
N SER A 89 11.08 -11.63 -5.10
CA SER A 89 11.12 -12.20 -3.76
C SER A 89 10.43 -13.58 -3.68
N PRO A 90 9.15 -13.74 -4.09
CA PRO A 90 8.51 -15.05 -4.13
C PRO A 90 9.24 -16.06 -5.04
N VAL A 91 9.77 -15.62 -6.19
CA VAL A 91 10.50 -16.49 -7.13
C VAL A 91 11.81 -17.01 -6.54
N GLN A 92 12.46 -16.21 -5.69
CA GLN A 92 13.68 -16.59 -5.00
C GLN A 92 13.43 -17.09 -3.57
N HIS A 93 12.31 -17.77 -3.31
CA HIS A 93 12.03 -18.38 -1.99
C HIS A 93 12.04 -17.34 -0.84
N ASN A 94 11.38 -16.20 -1.06
CA ASN A 94 11.32 -15.04 -0.16
C ASN A 94 12.65 -14.29 0.04
N GLN A 95 13.65 -14.49 -0.84
CA GLN A 95 14.90 -13.75 -0.78
C GLN A 95 14.83 -12.40 -1.53
N TRP A 96 15.56 -11.41 -1.04
CA TRP A 96 15.71 -10.08 -1.62
C TRP A 96 17.14 -9.86 -2.14
N PRO A 97 17.44 -10.19 -3.41
CA PRO A 97 18.78 -10.08 -3.98
C PRO A 97 19.13 -8.66 -4.42
N MET A 98 18.14 -7.76 -4.54
CA MET A 98 18.28 -6.44 -5.16
C MET A 98 18.93 -5.37 -4.26
N GLY A 99 19.36 -5.77 -3.06
CA GLY A 99 20.04 -4.90 -2.09
C GLY A 99 19.13 -3.97 -1.28
N GLU A 100 19.72 -3.32 -0.27
CA GLU A 100 19.03 -2.51 0.74
C GLU A 100 18.32 -1.30 0.13
N LEU A 101 18.96 -0.62 -0.81
CA LEU A 101 18.41 0.59 -1.44
C LEU A 101 17.08 0.28 -2.13
N THR A 102 17.03 -0.81 -2.90
CA THR A 102 15.83 -1.22 -3.61
C THR A 102 14.72 -1.59 -2.63
N CYS A 103 15.04 -2.34 -1.55
CA CYS A 103 14.10 -2.70 -0.48
C CYS A 103 13.45 -1.45 0.14
N LYS A 104 14.26 -0.45 0.52
CA LYS A 104 13.74 0.81 1.08
C LYS A 104 12.89 1.59 0.08
N VAL A 105 13.36 1.71 -1.17
CA VAL A 105 12.67 2.50 -2.20
C VAL A 105 11.34 1.87 -2.60
N THR A 106 11.27 0.56 -2.79
CA THR A 106 10.03 -0.12 -3.20
C THR A 106 8.97 -0.06 -2.10
N HIS A 107 9.37 -0.25 -0.84
CA HIS A 107 8.47 -0.06 0.30
C HIS A 107 8.05 1.40 0.46
N LEU A 108 8.95 2.37 0.25
CA LEU A 108 8.62 3.78 0.35
C LEU A 108 7.61 4.20 -0.72
N ILE A 109 7.81 3.76 -1.97
CA ILE A 109 6.85 4.01 -3.06
C ILE A 109 5.49 3.39 -2.74
N PHE A 110 5.46 2.17 -2.19
CA PHE A 110 4.23 1.52 -1.77
C PHE A 110 3.50 2.32 -0.67
N SER A 111 4.20 2.74 0.39
CA SER A 111 3.60 3.52 1.47
C SER A 111 3.12 4.90 0.97
N ILE A 112 3.89 5.58 0.11
CA ILE A 112 3.48 6.86 -0.50
C ILE A 112 2.22 6.69 -1.33
N ASN A 113 2.15 5.64 -2.16
CA ASN A 113 0.95 5.35 -2.94
C ASN A 113 -0.25 5.06 -2.03
N PHE A 114 -0.09 4.22 -1.02
CA PHE A 114 -1.17 3.88 -0.10
C PHE A 114 -1.78 5.11 0.57
N PHE A 115 -0.96 5.97 1.20
CA PHE A 115 -1.45 7.18 1.86
C PHE A 115 -1.91 8.24 0.87
N GLY A 116 -1.17 8.43 -0.23
CA GLY A 116 -1.50 9.40 -1.26
C GLY A 116 -2.83 9.10 -1.94
N SER A 117 -3.10 7.83 -2.27
CA SER A 117 -4.37 7.41 -2.86
C SER A 117 -5.56 7.71 -1.94
N ILE A 118 -5.42 7.47 -0.63
CA ILE A 118 -6.46 7.83 0.34
C ILE A 118 -6.71 9.33 0.34
N PHE A 119 -5.65 10.14 0.44
CA PHE A 119 -5.79 11.60 0.47
C PHE A 119 -6.37 12.17 -0.83
N PHE A 120 -5.99 11.65 -2.01
CA PHE A 120 -6.56 12.06 -3.29
C PHE A 120 -8.03 11.68 -3.44
N LEU A 121 -8.44 10.52 -2.93
CA LEU A 121 -9.86 10.14 -2.89
C LEU A 121 -10.67 11.11 -2.04
N ILE A 122 -10.15 11.50 -0.86
CA ILE A 122 -10.79 12.52 0.00
C ILE A 122 -10.95 13.84 -0.75
N CYS A 123 -9.88 14.35 -1.37
CA CYS A 123 -9.93 15.59 -2.12
C CYS A 123 -10.95 15.52 -3.26
N THR A 124 -11.02 14.38 -3.97
CA THR A 124 -12.00 14.14 -5.04
C THR A 124 -13.44 14.19 -4.51
N SER A 125 -13.72 13.49 -3.40
CA SER A 125 -15.06 13.48 -2.79
C SER A 125 -15.48 14.86 -2.29
N VAL A 126 -14.57 15.60 -1.63
CA VAL A 126 -14.84 16.95 -1.13
C VAL A 126 -15.06 17.94 -2.29
N ASP A 127 -14.26 17.86 -3.36
CA ASP A 127 -14.38 18.73 -4.53
C ASP A 127 -15.72 18.53 -5.25
N HIS A 128 -16.11 17.27 -5.49
CA HIS A 128 -17.42 16.96 -6.06
C HIS A 128 -18.56 17.49 -5.19
N TYR A 129 -18.46 17.29 -3.87
CA TYR A 129 -19.45 17.80 -2.92
C TYR A 129 -19.57 19.33 -2.98
N LEU A 130 -18.45 20.07 -2.93
CA LEU A 130 -18.44 21.53 -2.99
C LEU A 130 -18.92 22.08 -4.34
N SER A 131 -18.63 21.37 -5.43
CA SER A 131 -19.09 21.72 -6.76
C SER A 131 -20.62 21.63 -6.87
N ILE A 132 -21.22 20.58 -6.30
CA ILE A 132 -22.67 20.37 -6.29
C ILE A 132 -23.39 21.39 -5.38
N THR A 133 -22.83 21.70 -4.22
CA THR A 133 -23.56 22.41 -3.15
C THR A 133 -23.30 23.92 -3.07
N TYR A 134 -22.12 24.40 -3.45
CA TYR A 134 -21.72 25.80 -3.21
C TYR A 134 -21.25 26.56 -4.44
N PHE A 135 -20.69 25.88 -5.46
CA PHE A 135 -19.83 26.55 -6.43
C PHE A 135 -20.25 26.40 -7.90
N THR A 136 -21.42 26.94 -8.24
CA THR A 136 -21.83 27.18 -9.64
C THR A 136 -21.15 28.41 -10.27
N SER A 137 -20.47 29.27 -9.50
CA SER A 137 -20.01 30.60 -9.98
C SER A 137 -18.55 30.99 -9.66
N THR A 138 -17.67 30.05 -9.30
CA THR A 138 -16.24 30.38 -9.11
C THR A 138 -15.44 30.32 -10.41
N SER A 139 -14.60 31.33 -10.65
CA SER A 139 -13.68 31.38 -11.80
C SER A 139 -12.80 30.13 -11.90
N SER A 140 -12.83 29.47 -13.07
CA SER A 140 -12.07 28.26 -13.41
C SER A 140 -10.57 28.37 -13.10
N HIS A 141 -9.99 29.57 -13.23
CA HIS A 141 -8.58 29.80 -12.93
C HIS A 141 -8.24 29.66 -11.43
N ARG A 142 -9.10 30.20 -10.55
CA ARG A 142 -8.89 30.12 -9.10
C ARG A 142 -9.06 28.67 -8.60
N LYS A 143 -10.04 27.94 -9.13
CA LYS A 143 -10.22 26.50 -8.85
C LYS A 143 -8.96 25.70 -9.20
N LYS A 144 -8.38 25.95 -10.38
CA LYS A 144 -7.15 25.27 -10.82
C LYS A 144 -5.95 25.50 -9.89
N ILE A 145 -5.74 26.74 -9.44
CA ILE A 145 -4.63 27.04 -8.51
C ILE A 145 -4.83 26.29 -7.19
N VAL A 146 -6.05 26.32 -6.63
CA VAL A 146 -6.37 25.62 -5.39
C VAL A 146 -6.14 24.11 -5.53
N CYS A 147 -6.62 23.48 -6.61
CA CYS A 147 -6.38 22.06 -6.86
C CYS A 147 -4.88 21.73 -6.96
N CYS A 148 -4.09 22.59 -7.61
CA CYS A 148 -2.65 22.41 -7.72
C CYS A 148 -1.96 22.44 -6.34
N ILE A 149 -2.29 23.43 -5.50
CA ILE A 149 -1.77 23.56 -4.14
C ILE A 149 -2.16 22.32 -3.31
N LEU A 150 -3.42 21.90 -3.36
CA LEU A 150 -3.90 20.72 -2.65
C LEU A 150 -3.18 19.44 -3.10
N CYS A 151 -2.94 19.27 -4.41
CA CYS A 151 -2.16 18.12 -4.90
C CYS A 151 -0.75 18.12 -4.32
N VAL A 152 -0.05 19.26 -4.33
CA VAL A 152 1.30 19.38 -3.75
C VAL A 152 1.28 19.06 -2.25
N LEU A 153 0.29 19.57 -1.51
CA LEU A 153 0.15 19.28 -0.08
C LEU A 153 -0.08 17.79 0.18
N VAL A 154 -0.93 17.13 -0.62
CA VAL A 154 -1.18 15.69 -0.51
C VAL A 154 0.10 14.90 -0.76
N TRP A 155 0.88 15.24 -1.79
CA TRP A 155 2.18 14.61 -2.05
C TRP A 155 3.14 14.74 -0.87
N LEU A 156 3.25 15.95 -0.30
CA LEU A 156 4.10 16.21 0.87
C LEU A 156 3.63 15.44 2.11
N LEU A 157 2.33 15.41 2.37
CA LEU A 157 1.75 14.67 3.50
C LEU A 157 1.99 13.17 3.36
N ALA A 158 1.74 12.61 2.18
CA ALA A 158 1.99 11.19 1.90
C ALA A 158 3.48 10.85 2.10
N PHE A 159 4.39 11.69 1.62
CA PHE A 159 5.83 11.52 1.83
C PHE A 159 6.21 11.58 3.32
N CYS A 160 5.75 12.60 4.05
CA CYS A 160 6.04 12.78 5.47
C CYS A 160 5.56 11.60 6.33
N VAL A 161 4.41 11.00 6.01
CA VAL A 161 3.88 9.83 6.73
C VAL A 161 4.63 8.55 6.34
N SER A 162 5.10 8.43 5.10
CA SER A 162 5.75 7.21 4.57
C SER A 162 7.23 7.06 4.95
N VAL A 163 7.93 8.17 5.17
CA VAL A 163 9.35 8.16 5.57
C VAL A 163 9.59 7.43 6.92
N PRO A 164 8.88 7.74 8.02
CA PRO A 164 9.10 7.06 9.29
C PRO A 164 8.74 5.57 9.24
N ASP A 165 7.73 5.20 8.44
CA ASP A 165 7.32 3.81 8.20
C ASP A 165 8.45 2.97 7.56
N THR A 166 9.24 3.59 6.67
CA THR A 166 10.31 2.89 5.93
C THR A 166 11.70 3.06 6.51
N TYR A 167 11.87 3.90 7.53
CA TYR A 167 13.18 4.24 8.10
C TYR A 167 13.91 3.02 8.69
N TYR A 168 13.17 2.08 9.29
CA TYR A 168 13.74 0.91 9.97
C TYR A 168 13.93 -0.32 9.06
N LEU A 169 13.54 -0.26 7.80
CA LEU A 169 13.75 -1.37 6.86
C LEU A 169 15.22 -1.53 6.52
N LYS A 170 15.72 -2.77 6.55
CA LYS A 170 17.07 -3.12 6.07
C LYS A 170 17.04 -4.42 5.26
N SER A 171 18.00 -4.60 4.36
CA SER A 171 18.27 -5.92 3.79
C SER A 171 19.29 -6.64 4.66
N ILE A 172 18.91 -7.78 5.23
CA ILE A 172 19.77 -8.59 6.10
C ILE A 172 20.12 -9.89 5.40
N THR A 173 21.41 -10.21 5.33
CA THR A 173 21.87 -11.52 4.84
C THR A 173 22.00 -12.48 6.02
N SER A 174 21.29 -13.60 5.97
CA SER A 174 21.37 -14.67 6.97
C SER A 174 22.75 -15.33 6.94
N ALA A 175 23.42 -15.37 8.09
CA ALA A 175 24.74 -15.98 8.23
C ALA A 175 24.74 -17.51 8.06
N SER A 176 23.58 -18.17 8.17
CA SER A 176 23.50 -19.63 8.07
C SER A 176 23.40 -20.14 6.62
N ASN A 177 22.65 -19.43 5.77
CA ASN A 177 22.31 -19.90 4.42
C ASN A 177 22.72 -18.90 3.31
N ASN A 178 23.32 -17.76 3.67
CA ASN A 178 23.70 -16.67 2.75
C ASN A 178 22.52 -16.06 1.97
N GLU A 179 21.31 -16.16 2.54
CA GLU A 179 20.06 -15.68 1.95
C GLU A 179 19.78 -14.26 2.43
N THR A 180 19.41 -13.35 1.53
CA THR A 180 19.14 -11.94 1.89
C THR A 180 17.64 -11.72 2.02
N TYR A 181 17.19 -11.00 3.04
CA TYR A 181 15.78 -10.71 3.30
C TYR A 181 15.58 -9.21 3.51
N CYS A 182 14.51 -8.63 2.99
CA CYS A 182 14.09 -7.26 3.30
C CYS A 182 13.23 -7.30 4.57
N TRP A 183 13.80 -6.88 5.71
CA TRP A 183 13.16 -6.98 7.02
C TRP A 183 13.45 -5.76 7.90
N SER A 184 12.53 -5.40 8.79
CA SER A 184 12.72 -4.31 9.75
C SER A 184 13.76 -4.69 10.82
N PHE A 185 14.95 -4.07 10.77
CA PHE A 185 16.05 -4.40 11.68
C PHE A 185 16.10 -3.44 12.87
N TYR A 186 15.82 -3.95 14.07
CA TYR A 186 16.02 -3.22 15.32
C TYR A 186 17.38 -3.57 15.94
N PRO A 187 18.22 -2.59 16.28
CA PRO A 187 19.61 -2.81 16.68
C PRO A 187 19.82 -3.35 18.11
N GLU A 188 18.82 -3.94 18.78
CA GLU A 188 18.94 -4.30 20.20
C GLU A 188 19.15 -5.80 20.47
N HIS A 189 20.23 -6.12 21.18
CA HIS A 189 20.65 -7.48 21.58
C HIS A 189 19.76 -8.17 22.64
N SER A 190 18.58 -7.62 22.95
CA SER A 190 17.64 -8.22 23.91
C SER A 190 16.35 -8.60 23.22
N ILE A 191 16.04 -9.90 23.20
CA ILE A 191 14.81 -10.47 22.63
C ILE A 191 13.56 -9.73 23.14
N LYS A 192 13.55 -9.33 24.42
CA LYS A 192 12.44 -8.59 25.03
C LYS A 192 12.24 -7.21 24.40
N LYS A 193 13.32 -6.48 24.16
CA LYS A 193 13.24 -5.15 23.54
C LYS A 193 12.94 -5.21 22.05
N TRP A 194 13.51 -6.20 21.34
CA TRP A 194 13.14 -6.49 19.97
C TRP A 194 11.64 -6.78 19.84
N LEU A 195 11.07 -7.62 20.72
CA LEU A 195 9.62 -7.88 20.77
C LEU A 195 8.81 -6.62 21.04
N ILE A 196 9.26 -5.75 21.96
CA ILE A 196 8.58 -4.48 22.26
C ILE A 196 8.61 -3.56 21.04
N MET A 197 9.75 -3.43 20.36
CA MET A 197 9.88 -2.57 19.18
C MET A 197 9.10 -3.11 17.98
N GLU A 198 9.12 -4.42 17.75
CA GLU A 198 8.29 -5.08 16.74
C GLU A 198 6.80 -4.87 17.05
N LEU A 199 6.40 -5.04 18.31
CA LEU A 199 5.02 -4.78 18.74
C LEU A 199 4.63 -3.32 18.54
N VAL A 200 5.51 -2.37 18.88
CA VAL A 200 5.28 -0.94 18.66
C VAL A 200 5.14 -0.64 17.17
N SER A 201 5.99 -1.20 16.32
CA SER A 201 5.90 -1.00 14.87
C SER A 201 4.67 -1.64 14.26
N VAL A 202 4.23 -2.81 14.73
CA VAL A 202 2.96 -3.43 14.33
C VAL A 202 1.78 -2.59 14.80
N VAL A 203 1.81 -2.11 16.04
CA VAL A 203 0.76 -1.24 16.59
C VAL A 203 0.70 0.08 15.84
N LEU A 204 1.84 0.73 15.55
CA LEU A 204 1.89 1.96 14.77
C LEU A 204 1.46 1.70 13.31
N GLY A 205 1.98 0.64 12.70
CA GLY A 205 1.62 0.19 11.35
C GLY A 205 0.17 -0.24 11.21
N PHE A 206 -0.53 -0.55 12.30
CA PHE A 206 -1.97 -0.77 12.32
C PHE A 206 -2.75 0.50 12.67
N THR A 207 -2.33 1.22 13.70
CA THR A 207 -3.00 2.43 14.21
C THR A 207 -2.99 3.55 13.18
N ILE A 208 -1.89 3.72 12.44
CA ILE A 208 -1.76 4.77 11.42
C ILE A 208 -2.75 4.51 10.27
N PRO A 209 -2.77 3.33 9.62
CA PRO A 209 -3.80 3.01 8.63
C PRO A 209 -5.22 3.07 9.18
N PHE A 210 -5.49 2.57 10.39
CA PHE A 210 -6.84 2.62 10.97
C PHE A 210 -7.30 4.05 11.25
N TYR A 211 -6.42 4.90 11.76
CA TYR A 211 -6.72 6.31 11.96
C TYR A 211 -7.00 7.00 10.63
N ILE A 212 -6.18 6.73 9.61
CA ILE A 212 -6.33 7.31 8.28
C ILE A 212 -7.61 6.81 7.58
N ILE A 213 -7.92 5.51 7.66
CA ILE A 213 -9.17 4.93 7.17
C ILE A 213 -10.37 5.48 7.94
N GLY A 214 -10.25 5.66 9.25
CA GLY A 214 -11.29 6.25 10.09
C GLY A 214 -11.60 7.70 9.69
N VAL A 215 -10.55 8.52 9.54
CA VAL A 215 -10.67 9.90 9.03
C VAL A 215 -11.27 9.90 7.62
N PHE A 216 -10.80 9.01 6.73
CA PHE A 216 -11.33 8.83 5.38
C PHE A 216 -12.83 8.53 5.41
N TYR A 217 -13.25 7.52 6.17
CA TYR A 217 -14.64 7.10 6.24
C TYR A 217 -15.52 8.19 6.84
N LEU A 218 -15.06 8.92 7.86
CA LEU A 218 -15.76 10.06 8.43
C LEU A 218 -15.91 11.21 7.43
N MET A 219 -14.86 11.52 6.68
CA MET A 219 -14.93 12.55 5.64
C MET A 219 -15.84 12.13 4.48
N PHE A 220 -15.75 10.88 4.03
CA PHE A 220 -16.57 10.32 2.98
C PHE A 220 -18.06 10.26 3.37
N THR A 221 -18.37 9.75 4.56
CA THR A 221 -19.75 9.72 5.08
C THR A 221 -20.32 11.11 5.29
N ARG A 222 -19.52 12.07 5.80
CA ARG A 222 -19.96 13.47 5.86
C ARG A 222 -20.25 14.03 4.48
N ALA A 223 -19.42 13.75 3.48
CA ALA A 223 -19.69 14.18 2.10
C ALA A 223 -21.01 13.60 1.56
N ILE A 224 -21.29 12.32 1.84
CA ILE A 224 -22.54 11.66 1.41
C ILE A 224 -23.75 12.20 2.18
N MET A 225 -23.70 12.25 3.51
CA MET A 225 -24.85 12.70 4.32
C MET A 225 -25.26 14.11 3.95
N VAL A 226 -24.29 15.00 3.73
CA VAL A 226 -24.61 16.37 3.34
C VAL A 226 -25.11 16.44 1.90
N SER A 227 -24.73 15.54 0.98
CA SER A 227 -25.37 15.45 -0.35
C SER A 227 -26.84 15.02 -0.29
N GLY A 228 -27.20 14.08 0.59
CA GLY A 228 -28.58 13.62 0.73
C GLY A 228 -29.51 14.65 1.41
N ASP A 229 -28.96 15.50 2.27
CA ASP A 229 -29.74 16.55 2.95
C ASP A 229 -30.08 17.71 2.00
N GLN A 230 -29.22 17.98 1.02
CA GLN A 230 -29.45 19.02 0.00
C GLN A 230 -30.53 18.60 -1.01
N GLU A 231 -30.60 17.32 -1.38
CA GLU A 231 -31.65 16.78 -2.24
C GLU A 231 -33.04 16.85 -1.58
N LYS A 232 -33.10 16.67 -0.25
CA LYS A 232 -34.34 16.81 0.53
C LYS A 232 -34.81 18.26 0.73
N HIS A 233 -33.92 19.25 0.66
CA HIS A 233 -34.29 20.66 0.76
C HIS A 233 -34.63 21.31 -0.59
N SER A 234 -34.38 20.63 -1.71
CA SER A 234 -34.76 21.11 -3.06
C SER A 234 -36.02 20.45 -3.64
N SER A 235 -36.65 19.51 -2.92
CA SER A 235 -38.01 18.98 -3.21
C SER A 235 -39.04 19.59 -2.27
#